data_AF-A0A1R4KPX3-F1
#
_entry.id   AF-A0A1R4KPX3-F1
#
_cell.length_a   1.000
_cell.length_b   1.000
_cell.length_c   1.000
_cell.angle_alpha   90.00
_cell.angle_beta   90.00
_cell.angle_gamma   90.00
#
_symmetry.space_group_name_H-M   'P 1'
#
loop_
_entity.id
_entity.type
_entity.pdbx_description
1 polymer ?
#
loop_
_entity_poly.entity_id
_entity_poly.type
_entity_poly.pdbx_seq_one_letter_code
_entity_poly.pdbx_strand_id
1 'polypeptide(L)' 'MKVKTVEEAKSMAKAKSLETRYKDEAFYIIYCYRTEYFYVDTNSLIRLWEMLIGYYENGVYTDDEAHS' A
#
# COMPACT_ATOMS: atom_id res chain seq x y z
N MET A 1 -6.30 -0.66 -5.11
CA MET A 1 -7.71 -1.13 -5.28
C MET A 1 -8.36 -1.29 -3.90
N LYS A 2 -9.70 -1.33 -3.76
CA LYS A 2 -10.35 -1.55 -2.44
C LYS A 2 -11.61 -2.41 -2.49
N VAL A 3 -11.88 -3.17 -1.42
CA VAL A 3 -13.04 -4.07 -1.23
C VAL A 3 -13.49 -4.08 0.24
N LYS A 4 -14.66 -4.68 0.52
CA LYS A 4 -15.25 -4.65 1.87
C LYS A 4 -14.83 -5.83 2.74
N THR A 5 -14.47 -6.96 2.16
CA THR A 5 -14.11 -8.16 2.92
C THR A 5 -12.66 -8.56 2.70
N VAL A 6 -12.08 -9.25 3.69
CA VAL A 6 -10.70 -9.74 3.59
C VAL A 6 -10.59 -10.88 2.58
N GLU A 7 -11.64 -11.67 2.39
CA GLU A 7 -11.72 -12.75 1.41
C GLU A 7 -11.66 -12.20 -0.02
N GLU A 8 -12.45 -11.17 -0.32
CA GLU A 8 -12.39 -10.46 -1.60
C GLU A 8 -11.00 -9.85 -1.82
N ALA A 9 -10.38 -9.31 -0.77
CA ALA A 9 -9.06 -8.68 -0.88
C ALA A 9 -7.99 -9.72 -1.22
N LYS A 10 -8.04 -10.89 -0.59
CA LYS A 10 -7.15 -12.03 -0.90
C LYS A 10 -7.35 -12.55 -2.31
N SER A 11 -8.60 -12.71 -2.73
CA SER A 11 -8.94 -13.14 -4.09
C SER A 11 -8.41 -12.15 -5.14
N MET A 12 -8.61 -10.86 -4.89
CA MET A 12 -8.13 -9.78 -5.75
C MET A 12 -6.60 -9.74 -5.82
N ALA A 13 -5.90 -9.82 -4.68
CA ALA A 13 -4.44 -9.83 -4.63
C ALA A 13 -3.88 -11.03 -5.43
N LYS A 14 -4.44 -12.23 -5.25
CA LYS A 14 -4.06 -13.42 -6.00
C LYS A 14 -4.29 -13.28 -7.49
N ALA A 15 -5.44 -12.76 -7.90
CA ALA A 15 -5.73 -12.56 -9.33
C ALA A 15 -4.72 -11.60 -9.97
N LYS A 16 -4.32 -10.56 -9.24
CA LYS A 16 -3.36 -9.55 -9.72
C LYS A 16 -1.92 -10.05 -9.73
N SER A 17 -1.50 -10.82 -8.74
CA SER A 17 -0.15 -11.38 -8.68
C SER A 17 0.16 -12.35 -9.83
N LEU A 18 -0.86 -12.85 -10.52
CA LEU A 18 -0.71 -13.71 -11.70
C LEU A 18 -0.47 -12.91 -13.00
N GLU A 19 -0.67 -11.59 -13.00
CA GLU A 19 -0.42 -10.76 -14.18
C GLU A 19 1.10 -10.56 -14.37
N THR A 20 1.59 -10.79 -15.59
CA THR A 20 3.03 -10.72 -15.91
C THR A 20 3.70 -9.39 -15.58
N ARG A 21 2.94 -8.30 -15.57
CA ARG A 21 3.45 -6.96 -15.22
C ARG A 21 3.84 -6.82 -13.74
N TYR A 22 3.36 -7.71 -12.88
CA TYR A 22 3.62 -7.70 -11.43
C TYR A 22 4.45 -8.91 -10.98
N LYS A 23 5.21 -9.52 -11.90
CA LYS A 23 5.82 -10.85 -11.74
C LYS A 23 6.74 -11.00 -10.52
N ASP A 24 7.27 -9.92 -9.98
CA ASP A 24 8.15 -9.93 -8.79
C ASP A 24 7.74 -8.86 -7.78
N GLU A 25 6.49 -8.37 -7.85
CA GLU A 25 5.96 -7.37 -6.93
C GLU A 25 5.21 -8.02 -5.77
N ALA A 26 5.46 -7.53 -4.55
CA ALA A 26 4.66 -7.90 -3.39
C ALA A 26 3.30 -7.20 -3.46
N PHE A 27 2.23 -7.87 -3.05
CA PHE A 27 0.91 -7.25 -2.84
C PHE A 27 0.61 -7.15 -1.35
N TYR A 28 0.22 -5.97 -0.90
CA TYR A 28 -0.17 -5.66 0.46
C TYR A 28 -1.69 -5.55 0.56
N ILE A 29 -2.25 -6.16 1.60
CA ILE A 29 -3.65 -5.97 1.99
C ILE A 29 -3.67 -5.11 3.24
N ILE A 30 -4.21 -3.90 3.13
CA ILE A 30 -4.20 -2.89 4.19
C ILE A 30 -5.64 -2.62 4.62
N TYR A 31 -5.95 -2.83 5.89
CA TYR A 31 -7.26 -2.51 6.44
C TYR A 31 -7.30 -1.07 6.96
N CYS A 32 -8.26 -0.28 6.48
CA CYS A 32 -8.49 1.07 6.98
C CYS A 32 -9.66 1.08 7.95
N TYR A 33 -9.37 1.29 9.24
CA TYR A 33 -10.40 1.32 10.30
C TYR A 33 -11.43 2.44 10.09
N ARG A 34 -11.02 3.60 9.56
CA ARG A 34 -11.93 4.75 9.35
C ARG A 34 -12.99 4.47 8.28
N THR A 35 -12.61 3.79 7.21
CA THR A 35 -13.51 3.56 6.07
C THR A 35 -14.08 2.15 6.06
N GLU A 36 -13.53 1.26 6.89
CA GLU A 36 -13.85 -0.17 6.97
C GLU A 36 -13.60 -0.93 5.64
N TYR A 37 -12.71 -0.41 4.78
CA TYR A 37 -12.31 -1.08 3.55
C TYR A 37 -10.94 -1.73 3.67
N PHE A 38 -10.76 -2.80 2.90
CA PHE A 38 -9.46 -3.41 2.61
C PHE A 38 -8.92 -2.86 1.30
N TYR A 39 -7.68 -2.37 1.34
CA TYR A 39 -6.95 -1.86 0.19
C TYR A 39 -5.95 -2.92 -0.28
N VAL A 40 -5.81 -3.08 -1.60
CA VAL A 40 -4.84 -3.98 -2.24
C VAL A 40 -3.93 -3.15 -3.14
N ASP A 41 -2.62 -3.17 -2.87
CA ASP A 41 -1.60 -2.35 -3.55
C ASP A 41 -0.23 -3.04 -3.56
N THR A 42 0.67 -2.66 -4.46
CA THR A 42 2.00 -3.28 -4.61
C THR A 42 3.14 -2.58 -3.88
N ASN A 43 2.96 -1.30 -3.53
CA ASN A 43 3.76 -0.53 -2.55
C ASN A 43 3.32 0.94 -2.50
N SER A 44 2.52 1.37 -3.48
CA SER A 44 2.20 2.78 -3.74
C SER A 44 1.54 3.46 -2.54
N LEU A 45 0.58 2.80 -1.89
CA LEU A 45 -0.12 3.34 -0.73
C LEU A 45 0.77 3.43 0.52
N ILE A 46 1.68 2.48 0.72
CA ILE A 46 2.64 2.52 1.83
C ILE A 46 3.56 3.73 1.64
N ARG A 47 4.09 3.92 0.41
CA ARG A 47 4.92 5.08 0.09
C ARG A 47 4.21 6.41 0.19
N LEU A 48 2.94 6.48 -0.22
CA LEU A 48 2.12 7.68 -0.04
C LEU A 48 1.89 8.01 1.44
N TRP A 49 1.67 6.99 2.27
CA TRP A 49 1.55 7.16 3.72
C TRP A 49 2.85 7.60 4.37
N GLU A 50 3.97 6.99 3.97
CA GLU A 50 5.33 7.37 4.33
C GLU A 50 5.61 8.84 3.98
N MET A 51 5.26 9.31 2.77
CA MET A 51 5.41 10.71 2.39
C MET A 51 4.54 11.67 3.23
N LEU A 52 3.29 11.29 3.52
CA LEU A 52 2.34 12.16 4.25
C LEU A 52 2.68 12.35 5.73
N ILE A 53 3.42 11.42 6.34
CA ILE A 53 3.72 11.42 7.79
C ILE A 53 5.22 11.66 8.04
N GLY A 54 6.03 11.70 6.99
CA GLY A 54 7.48 11.64 7.07
C GLY A 54 7.96 10.18 7.03
N TYR A 55 9.02 9.95 6.27
CA TYR A 55 9.57 8.63 6.01
C TYR A 55 11.06 8.56 6.36
N TYR A 56 11.57 7.36 6.60
CA TYR A 56 12.99 7.17 6.86
C TYR A 56 13.69 6.68 5.60
N GLU A 57 14.69 7.43 5.13
CA GLU A 57 15.61 7.01 4.08
C GLU A 57 17.00 6.77 4.68
N ASN A 58 17.51 5.54 4.60
CA ASN A 58 18.81 5.15 5.19
C ASN A 58 18.97 5.48 6.69
N GLY A 59 17.88 5.45 7.44
CA GLY A 59 17.87 5.76 8.88
C GLY A 59 17.77 7.26 9.21
N VAL A 60 17.61 8.12 8.21
CA VAL A 60 17.37 9.55 8.39
C VAL A 60 15.88 9.83 8.17
N TYR A 61 15.23 10.49 9.14
CA TYR A 61 13.84 10.93 9.01
C TYR A 61 13.74 12.12 8.05
N THR A 62 12.84 12.01 7.09
CA THR A 62 12.57 12.99 6.03
C THR A 62 11.08 13.31 6.07
N ASP A 63 10.71 14.56 6.34
CA ASP A 63 9.35 15.07 6.15
C ASP A 63 9.31 16.13 5.04
N ASP A 64 8.15 16.29 4.40
CA ASP A 64 7.95 17.31 3.35
C ASP A 64 7.99 18.75 3.91
N GLU A 65 7.92 18.95 5.24
CA GLU A 65 8.06 20.26 5.86
C GLU A 65 9.52 20.78 5.85
N ALA A 66 10.52 19.94 5.58
CA ALA A 66 11.92 20.34 5.47
C ALA A 66 12.30 21.05 4.14
N HIS A 67 11.35 21.25 3.23
CA HIS A 67 11.58 21.88 1.92
C HIS A 67 10.75 23.15 1.64
N SER A 68 10.17 23.78 2.68
CA SER A 68 9.59 25.13 2.58
C SER A 68 10.61 26.24 2.81
#